data_AF-A0A1W9PMG5-F1
#
_entry.id   AF-A0A1W9PMG5-F1
#
_cell.length_a   1.000
_cell.length_b   1.000
_cell.length_c   1.000
_cell.angle_alpha   90.00
_cell.angle_beta   90.00
_cell.angle_gamma   90.00
#
_symmetry.space_group_name_H-M   'P 1'
#
loop_
_entity.id
_entity.type
_entity.pdbx_description
1 polymer ?
#
loop_
_entity_poly.entity_id
_entity_poly.type
_entity_poly.pdbx_seq_one_letter_code
_entity_poly.pdbx_strand_id
1 'polypeptide(L)'
;MNKAGLSAILLLNFSFFAAAAEQGTPRVAMKTNAQLVYYDKPGKTDSFTGMFAQGKFYGRLRSNTFYFWWDAPEVNKKNDIHLISGLGGSLVYKSASLGGFDFGGGLYYSRAFFKSKSDPLSGLKAGKDALSRYDFANTKEKSLAVLGQAYLRYSGIAQSEIVVGRQLVETFYAKSNDTKMIPNTFDGVV
;
A
#
# COMPACT_ATOMS: atom_id res chain seq x y z
N MET A 1 7.70 23.18 -35.65
CA MET A 1 7.57 21.71 -35.48
C MET A 1 7.39 21.41 -34.00
N ASN A 2 6.17 21.11 -33.56
CA ASN A 2 5.87 20.75 -32.17
C ASN A 2 6.45 19.36 -31.89
N LYS A 3 7.51 19.29 -31.08
CA LYS A 3 7.91 18.03 -30.46
C LYS A 3 6.90 17.74 -29.34
N ALA A 4 5.99 16.80 -29.60
CA ALA A 4 5.17 16.23 -28.54
C ALA A 4 6.11 15.53 -27.55
N GLY A 5 6.25 16.09 -26.34
CA GLY A 5 7.08 15.52 -25.29
C GLY A 5 6.55 14.15 -24.90
N LEU A 6 7.27 13.10 -25.31
CA LEU A 6 6.94 11.72 -24.99
C LEU A 6 7.47 11.42 -23.58
N SER A 7 6.59 11.47 -22.58
CA SER A 7 6.95 11.02 -21.22
C SER A 7 6.79 9.50 -21.14
N ALA A 8 7.87 8.77 -20.86
CA ALA A 8 7.86 7.33 -20.68
C ALA A 8 8.00 6.99 -19.18
N ILE A 9 7.10 6.14 -18.68
CA ILE A 9 7.12 5.64 -17.29
C ILE A 9 7.28 4.12 -17.36
N LEU A 10 8.37 3.60 -16.82
CA LEU A 10 8.57 2.15 -16.65
C LEU A 10 8.37 1.78 -15.17
N LEU A 11 7.39 0.93 -14.91
CA LEU A 11 7.03 0.42 -13.58
C LEU A 11 7.36 -1.07 -13.50
N LEU A 12 8.38 -1.43 -12.72
CA LEU A 12 8.68 -2.82 -12.39
C LEU A 12 8.26 -3.08 -10.93
N ASN A 13 7.13 -3.77 -10.78
CA ASN A 13 6.56 -4.15 -9.49
C ASN A 13 6.76 -5.64 -9.24
N PHE A 14 7.63 -5.98 -8.29
CA PHE A 14 7.73 -7.34 -7.77
C PHE A 14 7.16 -7.36 -6.34
N SER A 15 6.06 -8.10 -6.17
CA SER A 15 5.46 -8.36 -4.86
C SER A 15 5.62 -9.84 -4.55
N PHE A 16 6.38 -10.14 -3.49
CA PHE A 16 6.49 -11.50 -2.96
C PHE A 16 5.56 -11.61 -1.75
N PHE A 17 4.59 -12.51 -1.84
CA PHE A 17 3.78 -12.91 -0.70
C PHE A 17 4.52 -14.07 -0.02
N ALA A 18 4.81 -13.93 1.28
CA ALA A 18 5.35 -15.04 2.04
C ALA A 18 4.25 -16.08 2.22
N ALA A 19 4.23 -17.09 1.34
CA ALA A 19 3.38 -18.25 1.45
C ALA A 19 4.27 -19.48 1.65
N ALA A 20 4.10 -20.16 2.78
CA ALA A 20 4.38 -21.59 2.83
C ALA A 20 3.47 -22.23 1.77
N ALA A 21 4.08 -22.81 0.74
CA ALA A 21 3.39 -23.30 -0.44
C ALA A 21 2.58 -24.55 -0.07
N GLU A 22 1.26 -24.42 -0.02
CA GLU A 22 0.32 -25.52 -0.19
C GLU A 22 -0.27 -25.41 -1.59
N GLN A 23 -0.40 -26.54 -2.32
CA GLN A 23 -1.08 -26.59 -3.61
C GLN A 23 -2.55 -26.17 -3.42
N GLY A 24 -2.85 -24.88 -3.61
CA GLY A 24 -4.17 -24.30 -3.37
C GLY A 24 -4.22 -22.82 -3.76
N THR A 25 -5.41 -22.21 -3.67
CA THR A 25 -5.58 -20.77 -3.90
C THR A 25 -4.67 -19.97 -2.97
N PRO A 26 -3.96 -18.95 -3.47
CA PRO A 26 -3.02 -18.18 -2.65
C PRO A 26 -3.75 -17.49 -1.50
N ARG A 27 -3.14 -17.42 -0.31
CA ARG A 27 -3.74 -16.77 0.87
C ARG A 27 -4.13 -15.31 0.59
N VAL A 28 -3.30 -14.62 -0.19
CA VAL A 28 -3.48 -13.26 -0.67
C VAL A 28 -3.08 -13.19 -2.13
N ALA A 29 -3.85 -12.46 -2.94
CA ALA A 29 -3.41 -12.08 -4.28
C ALA A 29 -3.62 -10.59 -4.52
N MET A 30 -2.88 -10.08 -5.51
CA MET A 30 -3.09 -8.76 -6.06
C MET A 30 -3.76 -8.90 -7.42
N LYS A 31 -4.90 -8.26 -7.61
CA LYS A 31 -5.54 -8.16 -8.91
C LYS A 31 -4.70 -7.28 -9.84
N THR A 32 -4.93 -7.39 -11.15
CA THR A 32 -4.32 -6.55 -12.19
C THR A 32 -4.57 -5.05 -11.96
N ASN A 33 -5.66 -4.71 -11.29
CA ASN A 33 -6.00 -3.33 -10.92
C ASN A 33 -5.34 -2.87 -9.60
N ALA A 34 -4.35 -3.61 -9.09
CA ALA A 34 -3.62 -3.41 -7.84
C ALA A 34 -4.45 -3.58 -6.55
N GLN A 35 -5.68 -4.09 -6.62
CA GLN A 35 -6.48 -4.39 -5.43
C GLN A 35 -5.96 -5.64 -4.72
N LEU A 36 -5.76 -5.56 -3.40
CA LEU A 36 -5.47 -6.72 -2.57
C LEU A 36 -6.73 -7.53 -2.27
N VAL A 37 -6.65 -8.84 -2.46
CA VAL A 37 -7.72 -9.80 -2.13
C VAL A 37 -7.18 -10.81 -1.14
N TYR A 38 -7.89 -10.96 -0.03
CA TYR A 38 -7.59 -11.97 1.00
C TYR A 38 -8.56 -13.14 0.80
N TYR A 39 -8.05 -14.27 0.32
CA TYR A 39 -8.85 -15.48 0.12
C TYR A 39 -8.98 -16.26 1.43
N ASP A 40 -7.87 -16.40 2.15
CA ASP A 40 -7.81 -17.12 3.41
C ASP A 40 -8.26 -16.22 4.58
N LYS A 41 -9.56 -15.97 4.73
CA LYS A 41 -10.11 -15.10 5.78
C LYS A 41 -10.16 -15.81 7.16
N PRO A 42 -10.10 -15.07 8.28
CA PRO A 42 -10.36 -15.64 9.61
C PRO A 42 -11.76 -16.24 9.71
N GLY A 43 -11.92 -17.24 10.59
CA GLY A 43 -13.19 -17.91 10.84
C GLY A 43 -14.09 -17.16 11.83
N LYS A 44 -15.06 -17.88 12.39
CA LYS A 44 -15.90 -17.43 13.52
C LYS A 44 -15.39 -18.02 14.82
N THR A 45 -15.66 -17.33 15.92
CA THR A 45 -15.30 -17.74 17.28
C THR A 45 -16.42 -17.36 18.23
N ASP A 46 -16.53 -18.11 19.34
CA ASP A 46 -17.53 -17.87 20.40
C ASP A 46 -16.93 -17.16 21.62
N SER A 47 -15.64 -16.78 21.57
CA SER A 47 -14.96 -16.07 22.66
C SER A 47 -14.15 -14.88 22.16
N PHE A 48 -14.02 -13.87 23.03
CA PHE A 48 -13.18 -12.69 22.79
C PHE A 48 -11.72 -13.07 22.57
N THR A 49 -11.15 -13.92 23.43
CA THR A 49 -9.77 -14.43 23.25
C THR A 49 -9.61 -15.16 21.92
N GLY A 50 -10.62 -15.92 21.50
CA GLY A 50 -10.62 -16.59 20.21
C GLY A 50 -10.56 -15.63 19.01
N MET A 51 -11.04 -14.38 19.15
CA MET A 51 -10.90 -13.37 18.08
C MET A 51 -9.44 -13.10 17.75
N PHE A 52 -8.59 -13.11 18.79
CA PHE A 52 -7.15 -12.90 18.68
C PHE A 52 -6.42 -14.18 18.25
N ALA A 53 -6.74 -15.31 18.89
CA ALA A 53 -6.06 -16.57 18.64
C ALA A 53 -6.33 -17.15 17.25
N GLN A 54 -7.54 -16.94 16.72
CA GLN A 54 -7.95 -17.46 15.40
C GLN A 54 -7.85 -16.41 14.29
N GLY A 55 -7.33 -15.22 14.59
CA GLY A 55 -7.03 -14.22 13.59
C GLY A 55 -5.89 -14.65 12.68
N LYS A 56 -5.72 -13.91 11.58
CA LYS A 56 -4.72 -14.23 10.54
C LYS A 56 -3.83 -13.03 10.26
N PHE A 57 -2.54 -13.31 10.18
CA PHE A 57 -1.53 -12.37 9.70
C PHE A 57 -1.25 -12.57 8.22
N TYR A 58 -1.08 -11.47 7.51
CA TYR A 58 -0.73 -11.42 6.10
C TYR A 58 0.51 -10.55 5.95
N GLY A 59 1.63 -11.21 5.63
CA GLY A 59 2.90 -10.56 5.33
C GLY A 59 3.05 -10.34 3.84
N ARG A 60 3.57 -9.18 3.45
CA ARG A 60 3.98 -8.88 2.08
C ARG A 60 5.32 -8.19 2.07
N LEU A 61 6.21 -8.63 1.18
CA LEU A 61 7.40 -7.87 0.79
C LEU A 61 7.17 -7.27 -0.59
N ARG A 62 7.61 -6.03 -0.75
CA ARG A 62 7.47 -5.28 -1.99
C ARG A 62 8.75 -4.56 -2.33
N SER A 63 9.16 -4.68 -3.58
CA SER A 63 10.11 -3.78 -4.20
C SER A 63 9.46 -3.07 -5.38
N ASN A 64 9.61 -1.77 -5.46
CA ASN A 64 9.11 -0.97 -6.57
C ASN A 64 10.21 -0.02 -7.03
N THR A 65 10.50 -0.02 -8.33
CA THR A 65 11.44 0.93 -8.93
C THR A 65 10.71 1.75 -9.96
N PHE A 66 10.80 3.06 -9.79
CA PHE A 66 10.26 4.02 -10.72
C PHE A 66 11.40 4.74 -11.43
N TYR A 67 11.34 4.71 -12.76
CA TYR A 67 12.15 5.54 -13.62
C TYR A 67 11.25 6.53 -14.34
N PHE A 68 11.47 7.81 -14.08
CA PHE A 68 10.71 8.89 -14.70
C PHE A 68 11.61 9.67 -15.63
N TRP A 69 11.09 9.95 -16.83
CA TRP A 69 11.70 10.84 -17.79
C TRP A 69 10.65 11.85 -18.25
N TRP A 70 10.86 13.11 -17.87
CA TRP A 70 10.01 14.23 -18.25
C TRP A 70 10.73 15.08 -19.31
N ASP A 71 9.98 15.58 -20.29
CA ASP A 71 10.48 16.53 -21.28
C ASP A 71 10.06 17.95 -20.85
N ALA A 72 10.96 18.68 -20.18
CA ALA A 72 10.70 20.03 -19.70
C ALA A 72 11.51 21.09 -20.49
N PRO A 73 10.96 22.30 -20.70
CA PRO A 73 11.69 23.41 -21.30
C PRO A 73 12.94 23.78 -20.48
N GLU A 74 13.98 24.25 -21.16
CA GLU A 74 15.39 24.24 -20.72
C GLU A 74 15.69 24.83 -19.32
N VAL A 75 14.83 25.72 -18.83
CA VAL A 75 14.97 26.41 -17.54
C VAL A 75 14.76 25.46 -16.34
N ASN A 76 14.17 24.27 -16.54
CA ASN A 76 13.86 23.30 -15.47
C ASN A 76 14.58 21.94 -15.59
N LYS A 77 15.52 21.79 -16.54
CA LYS A 77 16.21 20.52 -16.88
C LYS A 77 16.97 19.81 -15.75
N LYS A 78 17.14 20.44 -14.58
CA LYS A 78 17.73 19.79 -13.39
C LYS A 78 16.79 18.78 -12.70
N ASN A 79 15.57 18.56 -13.21
CA ASN A 79 14.53 17.71 -12.62
C ASN A 79 13.95 16.64 -13.59
N ASP A 80 14.64 16.32 -14.69
CA ASP A 80 14.02 15.57 -15.79
C ASP A 80 14.12 14.05 -15.68
N ILE A 81 15.12 13.52 -14.98
CA ILE A 81 15.32 12.08 -14.81
C ILE A 81 15.39 11.74 -13.33
N HIS A 82 14.44 10.93 -12.87
CA HIS A 82 14.41 10.46 -11.49
C HIS A 82 14.33 8.95 -11.46
N LEU A 83 15.38 8.34 -10.86
CA LEU A 83 15.39 6.93 -10.51
C LEU A 83 15.23 6.80 -9.00
N ILE A 84 14.10 6.25 -8.58
CA ILE A 84 13.83 5.93 -7.18
C ILE A 84 13.41 4.47 -7.06
N SER A 85 14.05 3.77 -6.14
CA SER A 85 13.65 2.43 -5.76
C SER A 85 13.15 2.44 -4.32
N GLY A 86 12.20 1.58 -4.01
CA GLY A 86 11.69 1.35 -2.67
C GLY A 86 11.76 -0.13 -2.34
N LEU A 87 12.17 -0.45 -1.12
CA LEU A 87 12.01 -1.78 -0.52
C LEU A 87 11.22 -1.63 0.76
N GLY A 88 10.23 -2.50 0.94
CA GLY A 88 9.33 -2.39 2.06
C GLY A 88 8.43 -3.61 2.18
N GLY A 89 7.45 -3.49 3.04
CA GLY A 89 6.50 -4.54 3.29
C GLY A 89 5.32 -4.09 4.11
N SER A 90 4.41 -5.02 4.33
CA SER A 90 3.26 -4.81 5.17
C SER A 90 2.95 -6.04 6.00
N LEU A 91 2.51 -5.81 7.22
CA LEU A 91 1.94 -6.82 8.10
C LEU A 91 0.49 -6.40 8.40
N VAL A 92 -0.45 -7.17 7.88
CA VAL A 92 -1.88 -6.95 8.12
C VAL A 92 -2.40 -8.07 9.01
N TYR A 93 -3.11 -7.69 10.07
CA TYR A 93 -3.82 -8.60 10.95
C TYR A 93 -5.32 -8.45 10.76
N LYS A 94 -6.04 -9.57 10.72
CA LYS A 94 -7.50 -9.61 10.75
C LYS A 94 -7.95 -10.58 11.83
N SER A 95 -8.83 -10.15 12.72
CA SER A 95 -9.38 -11.00 13.78
C SER A 95 -10.37 -12.02 13.25
N ALA A 96 -10.62 -13.09 14.00
CA ALA A 96 -11.82 -13.89 13.80
C ALA A 96 -13.07 -13.10 14.21
N SER A 97 -14.22 -13.51 13.69
CA SER A 97 -15.51 -12.86 13.93
C SER A 97 -16.19 -13.41 15.18
N LEU A 98 -16.58 -12.55 16.11
CA LEU A 98 -17.37 -12.87 17.30
C LEU A 98 -18.71 -12.17 17.21
N GLY A 99 -19.80 -12.95 17.14
CA GLY A 99 -21.15 -12.37 17.05
C GLY A 99 -21.34 -11.43 15.84
N GLY A 100 -20.59 -11.64 14.76
CA GLY A 100 -20.60 -10.77 13.57
C GLY A 100 -19.67 -9.57 13.64
N PHE A 101 -18.97 -9.33 14.75
CA PHE A 101 -17.95 -8.29 14.87
C PHE A 101 -16.55 -8.83 14.59
N ASP A 102 -15.76 -8.11 13.81
CA ASP A 102 -14.33 -8.34 13.62
C ASP A 102 -13.56 -7.02 13.47
N PHE A 103 -12.25 -7.05 13.65
CA PHE A 103 -11.40 -5.87 13.49
C PHE A 103 -10.13 -6.21 12.72
N GLY A 104 -9.51 -5.17 12.14
CA GLY A 104 -8.30 -5.31 11.36
C GLY A 104 -7.32 -4.17 11.62
N GLY A 105 -6.03 -4.50 11.50
CA GLY A 105 -4.92 -3.56 11.62
C GLY A 105 -3.87 -3.80 10.55
N GLY A 106 -3.25 -2.75 10.02
CA GLY A 106 -2.26 -2.86 8.96
C GLY A 106 -1.07 -1.95 9.18
N LEU A 107 0.09 -2.54 9.47
CA LEU A 107 1.36 -1.84 9.56
C LEU A 107 2.09 -1.93 8.22
N TYR A 108 2.57 -0.78 7.73
CA TYR A 108 3.28 -0.65 6.47
C TYR A 108 4.63 0.00 6.72
N TYR A 109 5.66 -0.51 6.06
CA TYR A 109 6.99 0.04 6.11
C TYR A 109 7.58 0.14 4.71
N SER A 110 8.29 1.23 4.44
CA SER A 110 9.04 1.44 3.20
C SER A 110 10.35 2.15 3.49
N ARG A 111 11.40 1.81 2.76
CA ARG A 111 12.65 2.55 2.67
C ARG A 111 12.94 2.90 1.22
N ALA A 112 13.18 4.18 0.96
CA ALA A 112 13.52 4.67 -0.36
C ALA A 112 15.04 4.73 -0.60
N PHE A 113 15.43 4.44 -1.84
CA PHE A 113 16.78 4.48 -2.35
C PHE A 113 16.79 5.39 -3.59
N PHE A 114 17.49 6.52 -3.47
CA PHE A 114 17.65 7.52 -4.53
C PHE A 114 18.89 8.37 -4.25
N LYS A 115 19.44 8.99 -5.29
CA LYS A 115 20.66 9.82 -5.21
C LYS A 115 20.28 11.27 -4.87
N SER A 116 20.24 11.58 -3.58
CA SER A 116 19.78 12.88 -3.06
C SER A 116 20.54 14.12 -3.57
N LYS A 117 21.75 13.98 -4.13
CA LYS A 117 22.50 15.10 -4.76
C LYS A 117 22.03 15.41 -6.18
N SER A 118 21.59 14.40 -6.93
CA SER A 118 21.08 14.54 -8.30
C SER A 118 19.56 14.67 -8.35
N ASP A 119 18.86 14.22 -7.31
CA ASP A 119 17.40 14.21 -7.20
C ASP A 119 16.95 15.10 -6.02
N PRO A 120 16.88 16.44 -6.20
CA PRO A 120 16.42 17.33 -5.13
C PRO A 120 14.96 17.05 -4.76
N LEU A 121 14.60 17.28 -3.49
CA LEU A 121 13.25 17.09 -2.94
C LEU A 121 12.13 17.74 -3.76
N SER A 122 12.41 18.90 -4.35
CA SER A 122 11.49 19.65 -5.22
C SER A 122 11.22 18.95 -6.56
N GLY A 123 12.18 18.16 -7.05
CA GLY A 123 12.06 17.32 -8.26
C GLY A 123 11.43 15.95 -8.00
N LEU A 124 11.46 15.47 -6.76
CA LEU A 124 10.90 14.17 -6.33
C LEU A 124 9.36 14.16 -6.27
N LYS A 125 8.69 14.59 -7.35
CA LYS A 125 7.24 14.41 -7.57
C LYS A 125 6.88 12.94 -7.68
N ALA A 126 7.83 12.19 -8.23
CA ALA A 126 7.65 10.86 -8.75
C ALA A 126 8.41 9.90 -7.81
N GLY A 127 7.67 9.25 -6.90
CA GLY A 127 8.25 8.53 -5.74
C GLY A 127 7.82 9.06 -4.36
N LYS A 128 6.93 10.07 -4.32
CA LYS A 128 6.41 10.70 -3.10
C LYS A 128 5.80 9.75 -2.04
N ASP A 129 5.53 8.51 -2.40
CA ASP A 129 4.90 7.48 -1.55
C ASP A 129 5.88 6.33 -1.20
N ALA A 130 7.17 6.46 -1.56
CA ALA A 130 8.24 5.57 -1.11
C ALA A 130 8.89 6.05 0.21
N LEU A 131 8.75 7.34 0.53
CA LEU A 131 9.23 7.99 1.75
C LEU A 131 8.37 9.20 2.13
N SER A 132 8.51 9.69 3.37
CA SER A 132 7.97 10.98 3.80
C SER A 132 8.88 12.12 3.33
N ARG A 133 8.36 13.02 2.50
CA ARG A 133 9.11 14.21 2.04
C ARG A 133 9.34 15.22 3.18
N TYR A 134 8.41 15.29 4.11
CA TYR A 134 8.54 16.15 5.29
C TYR A 134 9.68 15.66 6.17
N ASP A 135 9.72 14.37 6.50
CA ASP A 135 10.79 13.82 7.34
C ASP A 135 12.12 13.90 6.61
N PHE A 136 12.17 13.58 5.31
CA PHE A 136 13.41 13.73 4.56
C PHE A 136 13.91 15.19 4.48
N ALA A 137 13.02 16.18 4.44
CA ALA A 137 13.42 17.59 4.46
C ALA A 137 14.06 17.97 5.82
N ASN A 138 13.44 17.55 6.92
CA ASN A 138 13.78 17.96 8.29
C ASN A 138 14.89 17.10 8.93
N THR A 139 14.84 15.78 8.77
CA THR A 139 15.72 14.82 9.46
C THR A 139 16.59 13.98 8.51
N LYS A 140 16.41 14.13 7.19
CA LYS A 140 17.04 13.30 6.15
C LYS A 140 16.65 11.82 6.19
N GLU A 141 15.57 11.49 6.89
CA GLU A 141 15.04 10.13 6.96
C GLU A 141 14.48 9.66 5.61
N LYS A 142 14.84 8.42 5.23
CA LYS A 142 14.39 7.80 3.97
C LYS A 142 13.42 6.64 4.19
N SER A 143 13.07 6.38 5.44
CA SER A 143 12.09 5.37 5.83
C SER A 143 10.74 6.01 6.16
N LEU A 144 9.68 5.22 5.97
CA LEU A 144 8.31 5.59 6.30
C LEU A 144 7.63 4.36 6.92
N ALA A 145 7.10 4.52 8.13
CA ALA A 145 6.27 3.54 8.81
C ALA A 145 4.87 4.13 9.02
N VAL A 146 3.82 3.40 8.65
CA VAL A 146 2.44 3.88 8.70
C VAL A 146 1.51 2.79 9.22
N LEU A 147 0.66 3.14 10.19
CA LEU A 147 -0.52 2.37 10.52
C LEU A 147 -1.64 2.74 9.52
N GLY A 148 -1.67 2.00 8.41
CA GLY A 148 -2.50 2.27 7.25
C GLY A 148 -3.90 1.66 7.34
N GLN A 149 -4.14 0.71 8.25
CA GLN A 149 -5.49 0.19 8.51
C GLN A 149 -5.69 0.06 10.02
N ALA A 150 -6.87 0.43 10.47
CA ALA A 150 -7.35 0.30 11.85
C ALA A 150 -8.88 0.45 11.81
N TYR A 151 -9.60 -0.65 11.74
CA TYR A 151 -11.06 -0.63 11.57
C TYR A 151 -11.76 -1.68 12.41
N LEU A 152 -13.04 -1.43 12.71
CA LEU A 152 -14.01 -2.38 13.23
C LEU A 152 -15.05 -2.64 12.13
N ARG A 153 -15.49 -3.88 12.00
CA ARG A 153 -16.50 -4.30 11.04
C ARG A 153 -17.60 -5.10 11.73
N TYR A 154 -18.83 -4.89 11.28
CA TYR A 154 -19.99 -5.69 11.65
C TYR A 154 -20.65 -6.29 10.41
N SER A 155 -20.80 -7.61 10.36
CA SER A 155 -21.40 -8.35 9.25
C SER A 155 -22.62 -9.18 9.67
N GLY A 156 -23.35 -8.74 10.70
CA GLY A 156 -24.58 -9.41 11.17
C GLY A 156 -25.84 -9.01 10.39
N ILE A 157 -25.70 -8.15 9.37
CA ILE A 157 -26.80 -7.72 8.50
C ILE A 157 -26.84 -8.63 7.28
N ALA A 158 -28.02 -9.10 6.89
CA ALA A 158 -28.16 -9.92 5.70
C ALA A 158 -27.66 -9.15 4.46
N GLN A 159 -26.67 -9.72 3.77
CA GLN A 159 -26.05 -9.17 2.56
C GLN A 159 -25.34 -7.81 2.71
N SER A 160 -25.16 -7.33 3.94
CA SER A 160 -24.54 -6.04 4.20
C SER A 160 -23.50 -6.15 5.32
N GLU A 161 -22.48 -5.31 5.25
CA GLU A 161 -21.54 -5.08 6.33
C GLU A 161 -21.41 -3.58 6.56
N ILE A 162 -21.02 -3.21 7.78
CA ILE A 162 -20.68 -1.84 8.15
C ILE A 162 -19.24 -1.86 8.59
N VAL A 163 -18.41 -0.97 8.06
CA VAL A 163 -17.01 -0.85 8.45
C VAL A 163 -16.71 0.57 8.89
N VAL A 164 -16.18 0.71 10.10
CA VAL A 164 -15.83 1.99 10.74
C VAL A 164 -14.33 2.06 11.00
N GLY A 165 -13.71 3.16 10.61
CA GLY A 165 -12.32 3.47 10.89
C GLY A 165 -11.48 3.61 9.61
N ARG A 166 -10.18 3.35 9.74
CA ARG A 166 -9.22 3.42 8.64
C ARG A 166 -9.17 2.12 7.86
N GLN A 167 -9.50 2.18 6.59
CA GLN A 167 -9.70 0.98 5.76
C GLN A 167 -9.34 1.20 4.29
N LEU A 168 -9.21 0.09 3.56
CA LEU A 168 -9.15 0.10 2.10
C LEU A 168 -10.59 0.14 1.55
N VAL A 169 -10.90 1.16 0.78
CA VAL A 169 -12.18 1.37 0.10
C VAL A 169 -12.01 1.20 -1.41
N GLU A 170 -12.93 0.43 -2.01
CA GLU A 170 -12.95 0.14 -3.44
C GLU A 170 -14.39 0.31 -3.95
N THR A 171 -14.69 1.48 -4.49
CA THR A 171 -15.99 1.84 -5.08
C THR A 171 -15.80 2.44 -6.47
N PHE A 172 -16.90 2.79 -7.13
CA PHE A 172 -16.83 3.52 -8.39
C PHE A 172 -16.21 4.92 -8.23
N TYR A 173 -16.43 5.58 -7.08
CA TYR A 173 -15.97 6.95 -6.83
C TYR A 173 -14.65 7.05 -6.07
N ALA A 174 -14.25 5.99 -5.36
CA ALA A 174 -13.05 5.98 -4.52
C ALA A 174 -12.28 4.68 -4.68
N LYS A 175 -10.94 4.76 -4.75
CA LYS A 175 -10.08 3.59 -4.93
C LYS A 175 -8.84 3.66 -4.06
N SER A 176 -8.55 2.58 -3.33
CA SER A 176 -7.34 2.44 -2.54
C SER A 176 -6.21 2.06 -3.47
N ASN A 177 -5.51 3.07 -3.99
CA ASN A 177 -4.42 2.86 -4.91
C ASN A 177 -3.21 2.21 -4.20
N ASP A 178 -2.99 0.92 -4.43
CA ASP A 178 -1.85 0.14 -3.90
C ASP A 178 -0.79 -0.16 -4.99
N THR A 179 -0.63 0.75 -5.96
CA THR A 179 0.39 0.66 -7.05
C THR A 179 1.79 1.12 -6.61
N LYS A 180 1.91 1.66 -5.40
CA LYS A 180 3.16 2.20 -4.85
C LYS A 180 3.65 1.36 -3.67
N MET A 181 4.40 1.93 -2.73
CA MET A 181 4.92 1.17 -1.59
C MET A 181 3.85 0.96 -0.51
N ILE A 182 3.15 2.02 -0.13
CA ILE A 182 2.07 2.02 0.87
C ILE A 182 0.75 2.37 0.17
N PRO A 183 -0.35 1.63 0.42
CA PRO A 183 -1.65 1.95 -0.18
C PRO A 183 -2.24 3.23 0.39
N ASN A 184 -3.03 3.93 -0.42
CA ASN A 184 -3.92 4.96 0.09
C ASN A 184 -5.09 4.31 0.83
N THR A 185 -5.41 4.83 2.01
CA THR A 185 -6.49 4.33 2.88
C THR A 185 -7.43 5.47 3.24
N PHE A 186 -8.66 5.14 3.62
CA PHE A 186 -9.71 6.11 3.93
C PHE A 186 -10.17 5.95 5.37
N ASP A 187 -10.42 7.09 6.02
CA ASP A 187 -11.01 7.15 7.36
C ASP A 187 -12.50 7.45 7.20
N GLY A 188 -13.37 6.57 7.70
CA GLY A 188 -14.80 6.79 7.60
C GLY A 188 -15.67 5.60 7.97
N VAL A 189 -16.95 5.71 7.60
CA VAL A 189 -17.94 4.64 7.69
C VAL A 189 -18.33 4.25 6.26
N VAL A 190 -18.26 2.96 5.95
CA VAL A 190 -18.63 2.37 4.66
C VAL A 190 -19.66 1.28 4.87
#